data_AF-A0A4U1EFW3-F1
#
_entry.id   AF-A0A4U1EFW3-F1
#
_cell.length_a   1.000
_cell.length_b   1.000
_cell.length_c   1.000
_cell.angle_alpha   90.00
_cell.angle_beta   90.00
_cell.angle_gamma   90.00
#
_symmetry.space_group_name_H-M   'P 1'
#
loop_
_entity.id
_entity.type
_entity.pdbx_description
1 polymer ?
#
loop_
_entity_poly.entity_id
_entity_poly.type
_entity_poly.pdbx_seq_one_letter_code
_entity_poly.pdbx_strand_id
1 'polypeptide(L)'
;MLEQLDLIGKTSEMARLFGIQFLHVLTRGSQYRVESMMLRIAKPMNYIPVTPSVQQRSQMRAPQCVPLIMEPESRFYSNSVLVLDFQSLYDEFKFGCTSLRVPPDLLYQIRHDITVSPNGIAFVKPSVRKGVLPRMLEEILKTRLMVKQSMKAYKQDRALSRMLDARQLGLKLIANVTFGYTAANFSGRMPCIEVGDSIVHKARETLERAIKLVNDTKKWGARVVYGDTDSMFVLLKGATKEQSFKIGQEIAEAVTATNPKPVKLKFEKVYLPCVLQTKKRYVGYMYETLDQKDPVFDAKGIETVRRDSCPAVSKILERSLKLLFETRDISLIKQYVQRQCMKLLEGKASIQDFIFAKEYRGSASYKPGACVPALELTRKMLTYDRRSEPRVGERVPYVIIYGTPGVPLIQLVRRPVEVLQDPTLRLNATYYITKQILPPLARIFSLIGIDVFNWYHELPRIQKATSSSRSEPEGRKGTISQYFTTLHCPVCDDLTQHGICSNCRSQPQHVAVILNQEIRELERQQEQLVK
;
A
#
# COMPACT_ATOMS: atom_id res chain seq x y z
N MET A 1 -9.88 -13.91 -20.61
CA MET A 1 -9.14 -13.61 -19.36
C MET A 1 -7.89 -14.47 -19.17
N LEU A 2 -7.95 -15.81 -19.24
CA LEU A 2 -6.78 -16.69 -19.05
C LEU A 2 -5.64 -16.39 -20.06
N GLU A 3 -5.98 -16.20 -21.33
CA GLU A 3 -5.02 -15.82 -22.39
C GLU A 3 -4.52 -14.38 -22.23
N GLN A 4 -5.42 -13.45 -21.90
CA GLN A 4 -5.07 -12.04 -21.66
C GLN A 4 -4.05 -11.89 -20.51
N LEU A 5 -4.21 -12.69 -19.44
CA LEU A 5 -3.29 -12.71 -18.31
C LEU A 5 -2.07 -13.63 -18.53
N ASP A 6 -2.09 -14.41 -19.61
CA ASP A 6 -1.11 -15.46 -19.93
C ASP A 6 -0.83 -16.40 -18.75
N LEU A 7 -1.90 -16.90 -18.10
CA LEU A 7 -1.77 -17.68 -16.88
C LEU A 7 -0.98 -18.98 -17.12
N ILE A 8 -1.25 -19.66 -18.24
CA ILE A 8 -0.60 -20.94 -18.58
C ILE A 8 0.87 -20.72 -18.93
N GLY A 9 1.19 -19.70 -19.74
CA GLY A 9 2.57 -19.37 -20.11
C GLY A 9 3.40 -19.00 -18.89
N LYS A 10 2.90 -18.08 -18.05
CA LYS A 10 3.56 -17.68 -16.79
C LYS A 10 3.78 -18.84 -15.85
N THR A 11 2.76 -19.69 -15.66
CA THR A 11 2.84 -20.83 -14.74
C THR A 11 3.84 -21.88 -15.25
N SER A 12 3.83 -22.15 -16.55
CA SER A 12 4.80 -23.07 -17.20
C SER A 12 6.24 -22.56 -17.06
N GLU A 13 6.47 -21.27 -17.25
CA GLU A 13 7.79 -20.67 -17.09
C GLU A 13 8.27 -20.68 -15.64
N MET A 14 7.38 -20.42 -14.68
CA MET A 14 7.70 -20.56 -13.25
C MET A 14 7.99 -22.01 -12.86
N ALA A 15 7.26 -22.98 -13.42
CA ALA A 15 7.47 -24.40 -13.18
C ALA A 15 8.87 -24.84 -13.66
N ARG A 16 9.25 -24.44 -14.87
CA ARG A 16 10.59 -24.66 -15.45
C ARG A 16 11.68 -24.00 -14.61
N LEU A 17 11.47 -22.74 -14.23
CA LEU A 17 12.44 -21.96 -13.46
C LEU A 17 12.70 -22.57 -12.07
N PHE A 18 11.65 -22.95 -11.33
CA PHE A 18 11.79 -23.50 -9.98
C PHE A 18 12.03 -25.01 -9.97
N GLY A 19 11.94 -25.67 -11.13
CA GLY A 19 11.98 -27.12 -11.27
C GLY A 19 10.86 -27.82 -10.50
N ILE A 20 9.62 -27.32 -10.56
CA ILE A 20 8.48 -27.95 -9.87
C ILE A 20 7.37 -28.29 -10.86
N GLN A 21 6.45 -29.16 -10.46
CA GLN A 21 5.28 -29.49 -11.27
C GLN A 21 4.40 -28.25 -11.47
N PHE A 22 3.75 -28.16 -12.64
CA PHE A 22 2.87 -27.05 -13.01
C PHE A 22 1.82 -26.75 -11.93
N LEU A 23 1.11 -27.77 -11.45
CA LEU A 23 0.09 -27.62 -10.42
C LEU A 23 0.66 -27.05 -9.11
N HIS A 24 1.88 -27.44 -8.73
CA HIS A 24 2.52 -26.96 -7.50
C HIS A 24 2.90 -25.48 -7.55
N VAL A 25 3.04 -24.89 -8.73
CA VAL A 25 3.19 -23.43 -8.86
C VAL A 25 1.94 -22.72 -8.33
N LEU A 26 0.74 -23.29 -8.58
CA LEU A 26 -0.54 -22.71 -8.19
C LEU A 26 -0.94 -23.06 -6.76
N THR A 27 -0.65 -24.28 -6.30
CA THR A 27 -1.17 -24.80 -5.03
C THR A 27 -0.19 -24.74 -3.86
N ARG A 28 1.13 -24.67 -4.11
CA ARG A 28 2.16 -24.70 -3.05
C ARG A 28 2.78 -23.32 -2.81
N GLY A 29 3.15 -23.10 -1.55
CA GLY A 29 3.76 -21.84 -1.09
C GLY A 29 5.23 -21.67 -1.49
N SER A 30 5.80 -20.54 -1.08
CA SER A 30 7.17 -20.10 -1.43
C SER A 30 8.27 -21.04 -0.91
N GLN A 31 8.11 -21.64 0.28
CA GLN A 31 9.12 -22.53 0.86
C GLN A 31 9.47 -23.72 -0.05
N TYR A 32 8.45 -24.33 -0.66
CA TYR A 32 8.64 -25.47 -1.57
C TYR A 32 9.47 -25.09 -2.79
N ARG A 33 9.34 -23.86 -3.28
CA ARG A 33 10.10 -23.32 -4.41
C ARG A 33 11.58 -23.15 -4.05
N VAL A 34 11.86 -22.63 -2.86
CA VAL A 34 13.24 -22.44 -2.34
C VAL A 34 13.92 -23.79 -2.15
N GLU A 35 13.25 -24.74 -1.50
CA GLU A 35 13.79 -26.08 -1.25
C GLU A 35 14.12 -26.82 -2.53
N SER A 36 13.20 -26.78 -3.50
CA SER A 36 13.37 -27.38 -4.82
C SER A 36 14.69 -26.93 -5.48
N MET A 37 14.99 -25.62 -5.46
CA MET A 37 16.23 -25.09 -6.03
C MET A 37 17.46 -25.38 -5.15
N MET A 38 17.36 -25.13 -3.85
CA MET A 38 18.45 -25.32 -2.90
C MET A 38 18.94 -26.77 -2.88
N LEU A 39 18.03 -27.75 -2.86
CA LEU A 39 18.37 -29.17 -2.81
C LEU A 39 19.04 -29.66 -4.11
N ARG A 40 18.67 -29.11 -5.27
CA ARG A 40 19.35 -29.42 -6.53
C ARG A 40 20.78 -28.91 -6.57
N ILE A 41 21.06 -27.79 -5.92
CA ILE A 41 22.42 -27.25 -5.81
C ILE A 41 23.21 -28.01 -4.74
N ALA A 42 22.56 -28.41 -3.64
CA ALA A 42 23.19 -29.11 -2.53
C ALA A 42 23.56 -30.57 -2.87
N LYS A 43 22.74 -31.28 -3.65
CA LYS A 43 22.91 -32.71 -3.93
C LYS A 43 24.25 -33.04 -4.63
N PRO A 44 24.69 -32.34 -5.70
CA PRO A 44 26.00 -32.57 -6.32
C PRO A 44 27.19 -32.28 -5.40
N MET A 45 26.97 -31.51 -4.31
CA MET A 45 27.99 -31.18 -3.32
C MET A 45 28.03 -32.18 -2.15
N ASN A 46 27.27 -33.28 -2.22
CA ASN A 46 27.16 -34.31 -1.18
C ASN A 46 26.68 -33.77 0.18
N TYR A 47 25.85 -32.71 0.18
CA TYR A 47 25.20 -32.23 1.39
C TYR A 47 23.92 -33.01 1.69
N ILE A 48 23.67 -33.22 2.99
CA ILE A 48 22.44 -33.81 3.51
C ILE A 48 21.65 -32.70 4.21
N PRO A 49 20.42 -32.39 3.76
CA PRO A 49 19.59 -31.38 4.40
C PRO A 49 19.06 -31.89 5.74
N VAL A 50 18.93 -30.98 6.70
CA VAL A 50 18.36 -31.30 8.03
C VAL A 50 16.84 -31.15 7.96
N THR A 51 16.13 -32.10 8.56
CA THR A 51 14.66 -32.02 8.75
C THR A 51 14.34 -31.88 10.23
N PRO A 52 14.29 -30.65 10.76
CA PRO A 52 14.01 -30.43 12.18
C PRO A 52 12.56 -30.78 12.53
N SER A 53 12.36 -31.33 13.73
CA SER A 53 11.04 -31.59 14.28
C SER A 53 10.33 -30.29 14.69
N VAL A 54 9.01 -30.36 14.90
CA VAL A 54 8.24 -29.21 15.42
C VAL A 54 8.78 -28.74 16.77
N GLN A 55 9.18 -29.68 17.63
CA GLN A 55 9.75 -29.39 18.96
C GLN A 55 11.11 -28.70 18.87
N GLN A 56 11.99 -29.15 17.96
CA GLN A 56 13.29 -28.50 17.75
C GLN A 56 13.11 -27.06 17.25
N ARG A 57 12.14 -26.82 16.35
CA ARG A 57 11.81 -25.46 15.89
C ARG A 57 11.26 -24.58 17.00
N SER A 58 10.37 -25.09 17.85
CA SER A 58 9.82 -24.30 18.97
C SER A 58 10.86 -23.94 20.02
N GLN A 59 11.94 -24.71 20.14
CA GLN A 59 13.06 -24.45 21.04
C GLN A 59 14.13 -23.49 20.46
N MET A 60 13.99 -23.08 19.20
CA MET A 60 14.90 -22.10 18.61
C MET A 60 14.79 -20.75 19.33
N ARG A 61 15.90 -20.01 19.35
CA ARG A 61 15.89 -18.63 19.83
C ARG A 61 14.88 -17.82 19.02
N ALA A 62 14.12 -16.94 19.66
CA ALA A 62 13.29 -15.99 18.91
C ALA A 62 14.20 -15.04 18.09
N PRO A 63 13.75 -14.52 16.94
CA PRO A 63 14.45 -13.44 16.26
C PRO A 63 14.63 -12.25 17.21
N GLN A 64 15.86 -11.80 17.42
CA GLN A 64 16.19 -10.77 18.41
C GLN A 64 16.40 -9.40 17.77
N CYS A 65 16.63 -9.33 16.45
CA CYS A 65 16.81 -8.06 15.74
C CYS A 65 15.48 -7.31 15.54
N VAL A 66 15.18 -6.38 16.45
CA VAL A 66 14.32 -5.21 16.21
C VAL A 66 15.24 -3.98 16.14
N PRO A 67 15.06 -3.01 15.21
CA PRO A 67 16.00 -1.92 15.07
C PRO A 67 16.10 -1.06 16.35
N LEU A 68 17.31 -0.92 16.91
CA LEU A 68 17.68 0.15 17.86
C LEU A 68 17.25 1.53 17.33
N ILE A 69 16.36 2.21 18.04
CA ILE A 69 16.10 3.64 17.90
C ILE A 69 16.06 4.21 19.32
N MET A 70 17.12 4.91 19.71
CA MET A 70 17.03 5.85 20.84
C MET A 70 16.55 7.19 20.28
N GLU A 71 15.53 7.80 20.88
CA GLU A 71 15.35 9.24 20.75
C GLU A 71 16.35 9.92 21.71
N PRO A 72 17.15 10.90 21.23
CA PRO A 72 18.12 11.56 22.08
C PRO A 72 17.43 12.54 23.04
N GLU A 73 17.97 12.66 24.26
CA GLU A 73 17.71 13.83 25.10
C GLU A 73 18.32 15.07 24.45
N SER A 74 17.47 15.98 23.96
CA SER A 74 17.91 17.22 23.35
C SER A 74 18.29 18.26 24.41
N ARG A 75 19.56 18.26 24.84
CA ARG A 75 20.17 19.30 25.69
C ARG A 75 21.68 19.40 25.46
N PHE A 76 22.29 20.44 26.02
CA PHE A 76 23.75 20.62 26.04
C PHE A 76 24.37 19.80 27.17
N TYR A 77 25.35 18.94 26.84
CA TYR A 77 26.15 18.17 27.80
C TYR A 77 27.52 18.83 27.96
N SER A 78 27.81 19.39 29.13
CA SER A 78 29.11 20.02 29.44
C SER A 78 30.19 19.04 29.93
N ASN A 79 29.85 17.75 30.08
CA ASN A 79 30.70 16.70 30.64
C ASN A 79 30.92 15.56 29.62
N SER A 80 31.94 14.71 29.83
CA SER A 80 32.29 13.58 28.96
C SER A 80 31.20 12.48 28.93
N VAL A 81 30.92 11.92 27.73
CA VAL A 81 29.97 10.82 27.51
C VAL A 81 30.73 9.57 27.03
N LEU A 82 30.59 8.44 27.75
CA LEU A 82 31.26 7.17 27.45
C LEU A 82 30.34 6.20 26.66
N VAL A 83 30.97 5.31 25.88
CA VAL A 83 30.31 4.29 25.03
C VAL A 83 30.84 2.91 25.42
N LEU A 84 29.94 1.94 25.65
CA LEU A 84 30.26 0.58 26.10
C LEU A 84 29.57 -0.48 25.22
N ASP A 85 30.18 -1.65 25.11
CA ASP A 85 29.74 -2.80 24.30
C ASP A 85 29.78 -4.11 25.11
N PHE A 86 29.08 -5.16 24.67
CA PHE A 86 28.89 -6.41 25.42
C PHE A 86 30.03 -7.42 25.24
N GLN A 87 30.31 -8.20 26.30
CA GLN A 87 31.26 -9.32 26.29
C GLN A 87 30.51 -10.64 26.54
N SER A 88 30.78 -11.68 25.74
CA SER A 88 30.05 -12.97 25.77
C SER A 88 30.89 -14.10 26.36
N LEU A 89 30.34 -14.83 27.33
CA LEU A 89 30.84 -16.10 27.88
C LEU A 89 30.52 -17.30 26.96
N TYR A 90 31.40 -18.31 26.96
CA TYR A 90 31.33 -19.50 26.11
C TYR A 90 30.44 -20.60 26.70
N ASP A 91 29.47 -21.06 25.92
CA ASP A 91 28.80 -22.36 26.03
C ASP A 91 28.33 -22.81 24.62
N GLU A 92 27.96 -24.08 24.45
CA GLU A 92 27.61 -24.70 23.15
C GLU A 92 26.83 -23.78 22.20
N PHE A 93 27.39 -23.52 21.01
CA PHE A 93 26.76 -22.70 19.98
C PHE A 93 25.56 -23.45 19.35
N LYS A 94 24.36 -23.24 19.91
CA LYS A 94 23.10 -23.53 19.21
C LYS A 94 23.06 -22.70 17.92
N PHE A 95 22.95 -23.37 16.77
CA PHE A 95 22.92 -22.74 15.45
C PHE A 95 21.71 -23.26 14.66
N GLY A 96 20.71 -22.41 14.47
CA GLY A 96 19.44 -22.77 13.86
C GLY A 96 18.69 -23.84 14.69
N CYS A 97 18.22 -24.89 14.02
CA CYS A 97 17.58 -26.04 14.66
C CYS A 97 18.57 -27.11 15.15
N THR A 98 19.88 -26.83 15.11
CA THR A 98 20.95 -27.82 15.31
C THR A 98 22.03 -27.31 16.28
N SER A 99 22.89 -28.21 16.77
CA SER A 99 24.13 -27.85 17.46
C SER A 99 25.30 -27.95 16.47
N LEU A 100 26.08 -26.87 16.35
CA LEU A 100 27.34 -26.88 15.61
C LEU A 100 28.47 -26.86 16.64
N ARG A 101 29.20 -27.97 16.74
CA ARG A 101 30.45 -28.02 17.54
C ARG A 101 31.63 -27.79 16.60
N VAL A 102 32.38 -26.72 16.84
CA VAL A 102 33.63 -26.41 16.13
C VAL A 102 34.79 -26.59 17.10
N PRO A 103 35.76 -27.47 16.82
CA PRO A 103 36.94 -27.64 17.67
C PRO A 103 37.74 -26.32 17.79
N PRO A 104 38.26 -25.97 18.97
CA PRO A 104 39.09 -24.78 19.16
C PRO A 104 40.30 -24.72 18.22
N ASP A 105 40.94 -25.87 17.95
CA ASP A 105 42.10 -25.94 17.06
C ASP A 105 41.74 -25.53 15.62
N LEU A 106 40.56 -25.95 15.14
CA LEU A 106 40.07 -25.57 13.83
C LEU A 106 39.79 -24.07 13.77
N LEU A 107 39.20 -23.49 14.82
CA LEU A 107 38.99 -22.03 14.92
C LEU A 107 40.32 -21.27 14.91
N TYR A 108 41.34 -21.78 15.60
CA TYR A 108 42.66 -21.18 15.61
C TYR A 108 43.29 -21.20 14.21
N GLN A 109 43.15 -22.30 13.46
CA GLN A 109 43.66 -22.41 12.09
C GLN A 109 42.98 -21.43 11.13
N ILE A 110 41.66 -21.26 11.22
CA ILE A 110 40.88 -20.42 10.28
C ILE A 110 40.67 -18.98 10.78
N ARG A 111 41.31 -18.56 11.86
CA ARG A 111 41.09 -17.23 12.50
C ARG A 111 41.21 -16.04 11.54
N HIS A 112 42.09 -16.13 10.54
CA HIS A 112 42.30 -15.09 9.53
C HIS A 112 41.29 -15.14 8.37
N ASP A 113 40.53 -16.23 8.28
CA ASP A 113 39.50 -16.50 7.26
C ASP A 113 38.07 -16.43 7.81
N ILE A 114 37.88 -15.75 8.94
CA ILE A 114 36.55 -15.49 9.52
C ILE A 114 36.15 -14.04 9.29
N THR A 115 34.86 -13.83 9.07
CA THR A 115 34.17 -12.53 9.13
C THR A 115 33.07 -12.62 10.18
N VAL A 116 33.06 -11.68 11.13
CA VAL A 116 32.01 -11.62 12.16
C VAL A 116 30.97 -10.61 11.71
N SER A 117 29.70 -11.01 11.71
CA SER A 117 28.58 -10.10 11.45
C SER A 117 28.28 -9.24 12.68
N PRO A 118 27.56 -8.10 12.52
CA PRO A 118 27.29 -7.20 13.65
C PRO A 118 26.48 -7.80 14.81
N ASN A 119 25.81 -8.94 14.60
CA ASN A 119 25.13 -9.72 15.65
C ASN A 119 26.04 -10.78 16.30
N GLY A 120 27.36 -10.73 16.09
CA GLY A 120 28.33 -11.63 16.72
C GLY A 120 28.42 -13.02 16.11
N ILE A 121 27.80 -13.26 14.95
CA ILE A 121 27.87 -14.57 14.27
C ILE A 121 29.09 -14.62 13.35
N ALA A 122 29.93 -15.63 13.55
CA ALA A 122 31.11 -15.85 12.73
C ALA A 122 30.77 -16.63 11.44
N PHE A 123 31.23 -16.12 10.30
CA PHE A 123 31.13 -16.75 8.99
C PHE A 123 32.53 -16.97 8.42
N VAL A 124 32.77 -18.13 7.80
CA VAL A 124 34.02 -18.36 7.06
C VAL A 124 34.01 -17.67 5.70
N LYS A 125 35.17 -17.21 5.25
CA LYS A 125 35.35 -16.57 3.94
C LYS A 125 35.12 -17.56 2.79
N PRO A 126 34.79 -17.06 1.58
CA PRO A 126 34.64 -17.89 0.39
C PRO A 126 35.89 -18.69 0.01
N SER A 127 37.08 -18.25 0.42
CA SER A 127 38.37 -18.95 0.26
C SER A 127 38.36 -20.33 0.92
N VAL A 128 37.70 -20.45 2.08
CA VAL A 128 37.56 -21.71 2.81
C VAL A 128 36.40 -22.53 2.26
N ARG A 129 35.20 -21.91 2.19
CA ARG A 129 34.00 -22.59 1.71
C ARG A 129 32.95 -21.61 1.21
N LYS A 130 32.57 -21.75 -0.06
CA LYS A 130 31.43 -21.03 -0.63
C LYS A 130 30.11 -21.78 -0.37
N GLY A 131 29.24 -21.20 0.46
CA GLY A 131 27.97 -21.80 0.87
C GLY A 131 26.94 -21.99 -0.27
N VAL A 132 25.94 -22.84 -0.02
CA VAL A 132 24.88 -23.19 -0.99
C VAL A 132 23.98 -22.00 -1.33
N LEU A 133 23.48 -21.26 -0.32
CA LEU A 133 22.61 -20.10 -0.53
C LEU A 133 23.29 -18.96 -1.32
N PRO A 134 24.55 -18.56 -1.03
CA PRO A 134 25.28 -17.62 -1.87
C PRO A 134 25.41 -18.05 -3.33
N ARG A 135 25.71 -19.33 -3.62
CA ARG A 135 25.79 -19.86 -4.99
C ARG A 135 24.44 -19.75 -5.70
N MET A 136 23.38 -20.20 -5.05
CA MET A 136 22.01 -20.13 -5.57
C MET A 136 21.61 -18.69 -5.90
N LEU A 137 21.83 -17.75 -4.97
CA LEU A 137 21.49 -16.34 -5.17
C LEU A 137 22.34 -15.70 -6.29
N GLU A 138 23.62 -16.04 -6.39
CA GLU A 138 24.48 -15.54 -7.46
C GLU A 138 23.97 -15.98 -8.85
N GLU A 139 23.59 -17.25 -9.01
CA GLU A 139 23.01 -17.77 -10.25
C GLU A 139 21.67 -17.12 -10.57
N ILE A 140 20.78 -16.98 -9.58
CA ILE A 140 19.48 -16.29 -9.72
C ILE A 140 19.69 -14.83 -10.18
N LEU A 141 20.61 -14.10 -9.53
CA LEU A 141 20.86 -12.69 -9.83
C LEU A 141 21.52 -12.52 -11.21
N LYS A 142 22.52 -13.33 -11.56
CA LYS A 142 23.15 -13.34 -12.89
C LYS A 142 22.13 -13.63 -13.98
N THR A 143 21.32 -14.68 -13.81
CA THR A 143 20.25 -15.03 -14.75
C THR A 143 19.23 -13.90 -14.88
N ARG A 144 18.86 -13.26 -13.77
CA ARG A 144 17.93 -12.12 -13.79
C ARG A 144 18.50 -10.92 -14.54
N LEU A 145 19.79 -10.64 -14.39
CA LEU A 145 20.47 -9.58 -15.15
C LEU A 145 20.45 -9.87 -16.65
N MET A 146 20.77 -11.11 -17.05
CA MET A 146 20.68 -11.55 -18.45
C MET A 146 19.26 -11.40 -19.00
N VAL A 147 18.25 -11.90 -18.28
CA VAL A 147 16.83 -11.77 -18.69
C VAL A 147 16.44 -10.31 -18.87
N LYS A 148 16.82 -9.42 -17.94
CA LYS A 148 16.53 -7.98 -18.05
C LYS A 148 17.25 -7.31 -19.22
N GLN A 149 18.46 -7.77 -19.59
CA GLN A 149 19.16 -7.30 -20.79
C GLN A 149 18.44 -7.77 -22.06
N SER A 150 18.05 -9.04 -22.13
CA SER A 150 17.25 -9.57 -23.24
C SER A 150 15.91 -8.84 -23.39
N MET A 151 15.23 -8.52 -22.29
CA MET A 151 13.99 -7.72 -22.33
C MET A 151 14.19 -6.34 -22.97
N LYS A 152 15.36 -5.72 -22.75
CA LYS A 152 15.68 -4.41 -23.35
C LYS A 152 15.97 -4.54 -24.84
N ALA A 153 16.62 -5.63 -25.27
CA ALA A 153 16.93 -5.89 -26.68
C ALA A 153 15.66 -6.20 -27.50
N TYR A 154 14.76 -7.03 -26.96
CA TYR A 154 13.57 -7.52 -27.69
C TYR A 154 12.27 -6.81 -27.30
N LYS A 155 12.31 -5.48 -27.07
CA LYS A 155 11.10 -4.70 -26.68
C LYS A 155 9.96 -4.75 -27.71
N GLN A 156 10.28 -5.03 -28.98
CA GLN A 156 9.30 -5.03 -30.07
C GLN A 156 8.42 -6.30 -30.06
N ASP A 157 8.92 -7.43 -29.55
CA ASP A 157 8.15 -8.67 -29.45
C ASP A 157 7.34 -8.72 -28.15
N ARG A 158 6.03 -8.47 -28.25
CA ARG A 158 5.11 -8.48 -27.11
C ARG A 158 4.94 -9.87 -26.48
N ALA A 159 5.07 -10.96 -27.22
CA ALA A 159 4.93 -12.30 -26.68
C ALA A 159 6.18 -12.67 -25.87
N LEU A 160 7.36 -12.49 -26.47
CA LEU A 160 8.64 -12.72 -25.79
C LEU A 160 8.81 -11.80 -24.59
N SER A 161 8.48 -10.51 -24.70
CA SER A 161 8.59 -9.57 -23.59
C SER A 161 7.72 -9.97 -22.40
N ARG A 162 6.52 -10.51 -22.63
CA ARG A 162 5.65 -11.03 -21.55
C ARG A 162 6.26 -12.23 -20.85
N MET A 163 6.82 -13.17 -21.62
CA MET A 163 7.49 -14.35 -21.09
C MET A 163 8.74 -13.98 -20.26
N LEU A 164 9.56 -13.08 -20.78
CA LEU A 164 10.76 -12.61 -20.09
C LEU A 164 10.42 -11.81 -18.82
N ASP A 165 9.34 -11.02 -18.83
CA ASP A 165 8.86 -10.33 -17.64
C ASP A 165 8.38 -11.33 -16.56
N ALA A 166 7.66 -12.38 -16.95
CA ALA A 166 7.28 -13.45 -16.04
C ALA A 166 8.51 -14.12 -15.40
N ARG A 167 9.55 -14.41 -16.20
CA ARG A 167 10.82 -14.97 -15.71
C ARG A 167 11.54 -14.03 -14.74
N GLN A 168 11.67 -12.73 -15.05
CA GLN A 168 12.36 -11.80 -14.16
C GLN A 168 11.60 -11.60 -12.84
N LEU A 169 10.26 -11.59 -12.88
CA LEU A 169 9.42 -11.53 -11.69
C LEU A 169 9.55 -12.80 -10.85
N GLY A 170 9.58 -13.98 -11.48
CA GLY A 170 9.83 -15.26 -10.81
C GLY A 170 11.19 -15.31 -10.13
N LEU A 171 12.25 -14.87 -10.83
CA LEU A 171 13.61 -14.75 -10.30
C LEU A 171 13.70 -13.75 -9.14
N LYS A 172 13.02 -12.60 -9.25
CA LYS A 172 12.93 -11.61 -8.17
C LYS A 172 12.23 -12.18 -6.94
N LEU A 173 11.10 -12.86 -7.16
CA LEU A 173 10.31 -13.47 -6.10
C LEU A 173 11.15 -14.49 -5.33
N ILE A 174 11.81 -15.42 -6.03
CA ILE A 174 12.60 -16.48 -5.39
C ILE A 174 13.78 -15.92 -4.58
N ALA A 175 14.47 -14.91 -5.09
CA ALA A 175 15.54 -14.23 -4.36
C ALA A 175 15.03 -13.63 -3.04
N ASN A 176 13.87 -12.96 -3.07
CA ASN A 176 13.28 -12.35 -1.89
C ASN A 176 12.79 -13.39 -0.87
N VAL A 177 12.14 -14.46 -1.32
CA VAL A 177 11.62 -15.50 -0.40
C VAL A 177 12.72 -16.41 0.15
N THR A 178 13.91 -16.45 -0.48
CA THR A 178 15.07 -17.20 0.04
C THR A 178 15.53 -16.64 1.39
N PHE A 179 15.56 -15.32 1.54
CA PHE A 179 15.78 -14.69 2.85
C PHE A 179 14.65 -15.04 3.84
N GLY A 180 13.38 -14.96 3.40
CA GLY A 180 12.25 -15.33 4.25
C GLY A 180 12.29 -16.79 4.72
N TYR A 181 12.88 -17.69 3.91
CA TYR A 181 13.05 -19.10 4.25
C TYR A 181 14.00 -19.30 5.43
N THR A 182 15.10 -18.55 5.51
CA THR A 182 16.06 -18.67 6.62
C THR A 182 15.46 -18.20 7.95
N ALA A 183 14.59 -17.19 7.94
CA ALA A 183 14.01 -16.61 9.16
C ALA A 183 12.62 -17.16 9.54
N ALA A 184 12.13 -18.22 8.87
CA ALA A 184 10.76 -18.71 9.03
C ALA A 184 10.53 -19.48 10.36
N ASN A 185 10.47 -18.78 11.49
CA ASN A 185 10.37 -19.42 12.81
C ASN A 185 9.04 -20.16 13.07
N PHE A 186 7.92 -19.67 12.54
CA PHE A 186 6.59 -20.24 12.84
C PHE A 186 6.28 -21.51 12.04
N SER A 187 6.51 -21.49 10.72
CA SER A 187 6.13 -22.57 9.80
C SER A 187 7.27 -22.99 8.87
N GLY A 188 8.50 -22.56 9.13
CA GLY A 188 9.67 -22.92 8.35
C GLY A 188 10.00 -24.40 8.47
N ARG A 189 10.55 -24.96 7.40
CA ARG A 189 11.01 -26.35 7.38
C ARG A 189 12.46 -26.50 7.82
N MET A 190 13.34 -25.57 7.45
CA MET A 190 14.74 -25.55 7.88
C MET A 190 15.20 -24.11 8.23
N PRO A 191 14.61 -23.48 9.27
CA PRO A 191 14.97 -22.12 9.66
C PRO A 191 16.34 -22.06 10.36
N CYS A 192 17.04 -20.95 10.14
CA CYS A 192 18.25 -20.54 10.84
C CYS A 192 18.21 -19.03 11.06
N ILE A 193 17.85 -18.66 12.30
CA ILE A 193 17.58 -17.27 12.68
C ILE A 193 18.87 -16.45 12.72
N GLU A 194 19.99 -17.08 13.07
CA GLU A 194 21.33 -16.48 13.08
C GLU A 194 21.69 -15.94 11.71
N VAL A 195 21.41 -16.70 10.64
CA VAL A 195 21.59 -16.26 9.25
C VAL A 195 20.63 -15.12 8.91
N GLY A 196 19.35 -15.26 9.26
CA GLY A 196 18.33 -14.23 9.02
C GLY A 196 18.68 -12.88 9.66
N ASP A 197 18.99 -12.88 10.96
CA ASP A 197 19.36 -11.70 11.73
C ASP A 197 20.67 -11.08 11.23
N SER A 198 21.67 -11.91 10.86
CA SER A 198 22.93 -11.42 10.28
C SER A 198 22.71 -10.64 8.98
N ILE A 199 21.81 -11.12 8.12
CA ILE A 199 21.45 -10.45 6.86
C ILE A 199 20.81 -9.09 7.14
N VAL A 200 19.83 -9.04 8.05
CA VAL A 200 19.12 -7.79 8.41
C VAL A 200 20.09 -6.78 9.01
N HIS A 201 20.93 -7.21 9.95
CA HIS A 201 21.87 -6.33 10.62
C HIS A 201 22.94 -5.81 9.65
N LYS A 202 23.46 -6.66 8.75
CA LYS A 202 24.44 -6.21 7.74
C LYS A 202 23.83 -5.26 6.71
N ALA A 203 22.57 -5.46 6.33
CA ALA A 203 21.84 -4.52 5.47
C ALA A 203 21.67 -3.15 6.16
N ARG A 204 21.31 -3.16 7.45
CA ARG A 204 21.21 -1.95 8.27
C ARG A 204 22.53 -1.20 8.37
N GLU A 205 23.61 -1.87 8.77
CA GLU A 205 24.95 -1.29 8.85
C GLU A 205 25.40 -0.69 7.51
N THR A 206 25.05 -1.35 6.40
CA THR A 206 25.36 -0.85 5.05
C THR A 206 24.58 0.41 4.70
N LEU A 207 23.30 0.49 5.07
CA LEU A 207 22.50 1.69 4.89
C LEU A 207 22.99 2.84 5.79
N GLU A 208 23.28 2.58 7.06
CA GLU A 208 23.80 3.59 7.99
C GLU A 208 25.14 4.17 7.54
N ARG A 209 26.07 3.33 7.05
CA ARG A 209 27.33 3.79 6.46
C ARG A 209 27.11 4.65 5.22
N ALA A 210 26.16 4.28 4.36
CA ALA A 210 25.83 5.08 3.18
C ALA A 210 25.20 6.42 3.55
N ILE A 211 24.30 6.45 4.56
CA ILE A 211 23.71 7.69 5.08
C ILE A 211 24.78 8.61 5.64
N LYS A 212 25.71 8.07 6.44
CA LYS A 212 26.84 8.82 6.99
C LYS A 212 27.69 9.43 5.87
N LEU A 213 28.06 8.63 4.86
CA LEU A 213 28.84 9.12 3.71
C LEU A 213 28.16 10.29 3.00
N VAL A 214 26.84 10.21 2.76
CA VAL A 214 26.07 11.27 2.10
C VAL A 214 26.02 12.55 2.94
N ASN A 215 25.76 12.43 4.24
CA ASN A 215 25.65 13.58 5.14
C ASN A 215 27.00 14.26 5.42
N ASP A 216 28.10 13.49 5.52
CA ASP A 216 29.43 14.01 5.84
C ASP A 216 30.09 14.71 4.62
N THR A 217 29.67 14.34 3.40
CA THR A 217 30.25 14.86 2.15
C THR A 217 29.68 16.25 1.79
N LYS A 218 30.32 17.30 2.29
CA LYS A 218 29.92 18.71 2.07
C LYS A 218 29.77 19.11 0.60
N LYS A 219 30.55 18.51 -0.31
CA LYS A 219 30.51 18.74 -1.77
C LYS A 219 29.09 18.72 -2.33
N TRP A 220 28.25 17.79 -1.87
CA TRP A 220 26.93 17.57 -2.44
C TRP A 220 25.84 18.50 -1.87
N GLY A 221 26.09 19.17 -0.74
CA GLY A 221 25.06 19.95 -0.03
C GLY A 221 23.81 19.11 0.31
N ALA A 222 24.00 17.81 0.47
CA ALA A 222 22.95 16.81 0.56
C ALA A 222 22.62 16.46 2.00
N ARG A 223 21.35 16.14 2.28
CA ARG A 223 20.93 15.61 3.58
C ARG A 223 19.95 14.46 3.40
N VAL A 224 20.23 13.32 4.01
CA VAL A 224 19.26 12.22 4.03
C VAL A 224 18.09 12.57 4.94
N VAL A 225 16.86 12.50 4.42
CA VAL A 225 15.62 12.85 5.13
C VAL A 225 14.75 11.65 5.46
N TYR A 226 14.92 10.54 4.74
CA TYR A 226 14.16 9.31 4.98
C TYR A 226 14.96 8.11 4.47
N GLY A 227 14.74 6.94 5.09
CA GLY A 227 15.31 5.67 4.66
C GLY A 227 14.29 4.55 4.90
N ASP A 228 14.12 3.67 3.91
CA ASP A 228 13.22 2.53 4.00
C ASP A 228 13.98 1.27 3.58
N THR A 229 14.54 0.57 4.57
CA THR A 229 15.20 -0.74 4.48
C THR A 229 16.41 -0.82 3.54
N ASP A 230 16.19 -0.63 2.24
CA ASP A 230 17.15 -0.71 1.13
C ASP A 230 17.23 0.59 0.31
N SER A 231 16.47 1.61 0.68
CA SER A 231 16.42 2.91 -0.01
C SER A 231 16.72 4.07 0.92
N MET A 232 17.32 5.13 0.37
CA MET A 232 17.59 6.40 1.07
C MET A 232 17.06 7.57 0.24
N PHE A 233 16.48 8.57 0.90
CA PHE A 233 15.89 9.75 0.29
C PHE A 233 16.76 10.95 0.66
N VAL A 234 17.36 11.54 -0.36
CA VAL A 234 18.34 12.61 -0.20
C VAL A 234 17.70 13.93 -0.62
N LEU A 235 17.65 14.89 0.31
CA LEU A 235 17.20 16.25 0.06
C LEU A 235 18.38 17.08 -0.45
N LEU A 236 18.18 17.69 -1.63
CA LEU A 236 19.07 18.68 -2.22
C LEU A 236 18.34 20.03 -2.23
N LYS A 237 18.76 20.97 -1.36
CA LYS A 237 18.08 22.26 -1.25
C LYS A 237 18.42 23.15 -2.44
N GLY A 238 17.40 23.63 -3.16
CA GLY A 238 17.58 24.57 -4.27
C GLY A 238 18.19 24.00 -5.54
N ALA A 239 18.41 22.68 -5.63
CA ALA A 239 18.97 22.05 -6.82
C ALA A 239 17.94 21.96 -7.95
N THR A 240 18.39 22.16 -9.19
CA THR A 240 17.55 21.91 -10.37
C THR A 240 17.37 20.41 -10.61
N LYS A 241 16.45 20.03 -11.52
CA LYS A 241 16.27 18.64 -11.93
C LYS A 241 17.60 18.07 -12.44
N GLU A 242 18.28 18.78 -13.33
CA GLU A 242 19.52 18.36 -13.98
C GLU A 242 20.65 18.15 -12.96
N GLN A 243 20.79 19.09 -12.02
CA GLN A 243 21.75 18.97 -10.92
C GLN A 243 21.43 17.77 -10.02
N SER A 244 20.14 17.54 -9.73
CA SER A 244 19.70 16.41 -8.91
C SER A 244 20.03 15.06 -9.54
N PHE A 245 19.86 14.91 -10.86
CA PHE A 245 20.26 13.70 -11.57
C PHE A 245 21.78 13.48 -11.53
N LYS A 246 22.58 14.53 -11.74
CA LYS A 246 24.05 14.44 -11.66
C LYS A 246 24.52 14.04 -10.27
N ILE A 247 24.05 14.75 -9.23
CA ILE A 247 24.44 14.48 -7.83
C ILE A 247 23.98 13.08 -7.41
N GLY A 248 22.76 12.66 -7.79
CA GLY A 248 22.24 11.33 -7.50
C GLY A 248 23.11 10.21 -8.07
N GLN A 249 23.61 10.39 -9.29
CA GLN A 249 24.54 9.45 -9.93
C GLN A 249 25.90 9.41 -9.22
N GLU A 250 26.48 10.57 -8.89
CA GLU A 250 27.73 10.66 -8.13
C GLU A 250 27.64 9.96 -6.76
N ILE A 251 26.54 10.17 -6.03
CA ILE A 251 26.28 9.51 -4.75
C ILE A 251 26.20 7.99 -4.94
N ALA A 252 25.47 7.52 -5.96
CA ALA A 252 25.32 6.10 -6.24
C ALA A 252 26.66 5.43 -6.53
N GLU A 253 27.54 6.09 -7.29
CA GLU A 253 28.88 5.62 -7.61
C GLU A 253 29.80 5.60 -6.38
N ALA A 254 29.82 6.68 -5.59
CA ALA A 254 30.62 6.77 -4.38
C ALA A 254 30.21 5.71 -3.34
N VAL A 255 28.91 5.56 -3.07
CA VAL A 255 28.42 4.52 -2.15
C VAL A 255 28.74 3.13 -2.69
N THR A 256 28.60 2.89 -3.99
CA THR A 256 28.94 1.59 -4.60
C THR A 256 30.43 1.28 -4.43
N ALA A 257 31.32 2.25 -4.62
CA ALA A 257 32.77 2.06 -4.52
C ALA A 257 33.23 1.69 -3.09
N THR A 258 32.53 2.17 -2.06
CA THR A 258 32.83 1.84 -0.65
C THR A 258 32.34 0.46 -0.20
N ASN A 259 31.59 -0.26 -1.05
CA ASN A 259 30.97 -1.53 -0.70
C ASN A 259 31.59 -2.72 -1.46
N PRO A 260 31.63 -3.93 -0.85
CA PRO A 260 32.13 -5.11 -1.52
C PRO A 260 31.20 -5.55 -2.67
N LYS A 261 31.78 -6.11 -3.74
CA LYS A 261 30.99 -6.76 -4.80
C LYS A 261 30.17 -7.92 -4.19
N PRO A 262 28.90 -8.12 -4.57
CA PRO A 262 28.15 -7.49 -5.66
C PRO A 262 27.25 -6.31 -5.23
N VAL A 263 27.45 -5.72 -4.06
CA VAL A 263 26.59 -4.63 -3.54
C VAL A 263 26.76 -3.39 -4.43
N LYS A 264 25.65 -2.92 -5.01
CA LYS A 264 25.61 -1.73 -5.87
C LYS A 264 24.41 -0.87 -5.52
N LEU A 265 24.65 0.39 -5.20
CA LEU A 265 23.59 1.38 -5.09
C LEU A 265 23.22 1.84 -6.50
N LYS A 266 21.93 1.87 -6.79
CA LYS A 266 21.40 2.33 -8.08
C LYS A 266 20.59 3.60 -7.84
N PHE A 267 20.94 4.66 -8.55
CA PHE A 267 20.07 5.83 -8.67
C PHE A 267 18.90 5.48 -9.60
N GLU A 268 17.67 5.64 -9.11
CA GLU A 268 16.48 5.22 -9.85
C GLU A 268 15.63 6.38 -10.36
N LYS A 269 15.46 7.44 -9.55
CA LYS A 269 14.49 8.50 -9.81
C LYS A 269 14.72 9.74 -8.95
N VAL A 270 14.14 10.85 -9.38
CA VAL A 270 13.98 12.10 -8.61
C VAL A 270 12.51 12.34 -8.34
N TYR A 271 12.19 12.77 -7.12
CA TYR A 271 10.88 13.28 -6.76
C TYR A 271 10.87 14.82 -6.76
N LEU A 272 9.98 15.44 -7.54
CA LEU A 272 9.84 16.89 -7.62
C LEU A 272 8.43 17.29 -8.10
N PRO A 273 7.55 17.84 -7.24
CA PRO A 273 7.62 17.86 -5.77
C PRO A 273 7.20 16.51 -5.12
N CYS A 274 7.36 16.39 -3.81
CA CYS A 274 6.84 15.25 -3.03
C CYS A 274 6.42 15.63 -1.61
N VAL A 275 5.66 14.73 -1.00
CA VAL A 275 5.22 14.76 0.40
C VAL A 275 5.61 13.44 1.05
N LEU A 276 6.40 13.53 2.13
CA LEU A 276 6.73 12.41 3.00
C LEU A 276 5.84 12.51 4.23
N GLN A 277 4.84 11.63 4.36
CA GLN A 277 3.85 11.70 5.44
C GLN A 277 4.33 10.95 6.69
N THR A 278 4.49 9.64 6.58
CA THR A 278 5.01 8.77 7.66
C THR A 278 5.76 7.58 7.05
N LYS A 279 6.29 6.69 7.90
CA LYS A 279 6.97 5.46 7.46
C LYS A 279 6.08 4.71 6.45
N LYS A 280 6.64 4.42 5.27
CA LYS A 280 5.98 3.75 4.13
C LYS A 280 4.76 4.48 3.56
N ARG A 281 4.61 5.78 3.83
CA ARG A 281 3.54 6.64 3.33
C ARG A 281 4.11 7.93 2.74
N TYR A 282 4.20 7.98 1.41
CA TYR A 282 4.73 9.12 0.68
C TYR A 282 4.16 9.19 -0.73
N VAL A 283 4.19 10.37 -1.33
CA VAL A 283 3.68 10.63 -2.67
C VAL A 283 4.48 11.74 -3.34
N GLY A 284 4.68 11.65 -4.64
CA GLY A 284 5.37 12.69 -5.39
C GLY A 284 5.28 12.51 -6.89
N TYR A 285 5.68 13.57 -7.59
CA TYR A 285 5.93 13.55 -9.02
C TYR A 285 7.33 13.00 -9.28
N MET A 286 7.37 11.87 -10.00
CA MET A 286 8.55 11.08 -10.24
C MET A 286 9.09 11.32 -11.65
N TYR A 287 10.39 11.58 -11.73
CA TYR A 287 11.17 11.61 -12.96
C TYR A 287 12.21 10.48 -12.94
N GLU A 288 12.18 9.60 -13.94
CA GLU A 288 13.14 8.50 -14.10
C GLU A 288 14.32 8.90 -15.00
N THR A 289 14.11 9.84 -15.92
CA THR A 289 15.14 10.34 -16.83
C THR A 289 15.14 11.87 -16.88
N LEU A 290 16.26 12.44 -17.30
CA LEU A 290 16.43 13.88 -17.46
C LEU A 290 15.45 14.45 -18.53
N ASP A 291 15.34 13.73 -19.65
CA ASP A 291 14.53 14.11 -20.81
C ASP A 291 13.02 13.97 -20.59
N GLN A 292 12.61 13.33 -19.50
CA GLN A 292 11.20 13.18 -19.16
C GLN A 292 10.60 14.57 -18.85
N LYS A 293 9.67 15.00 -19.71
CA LYS A 293 8.92 16.25 -19.56
C LYS A 293 7.83 16.12 -18.50
N ASP A 294 6.94 15.15 -18.68
CA ASP A 294 5.79 14.96 -17.79
C ASP A 294 6.13 14.02 -16.63
N PRO A 295 5.85 14.41 -15.37
CA PRO A 295 6.10 13.54 -14.22
C PRO A 295 5.12 12.38 -14.16
N VAL A 296 5.53 11.29 -13.51
CA VAL A 296 4.62 10.20 -13.13
C VAL A 296 4.17 10.41 -11.69
N PHE A 297 2.86 10.41 -11.45
CA PHE A 297 2.32 10.43 -10.08
C PHE A 297 2.59 9.09 -9.40
N ASP A 298 3.51 9.08 -8.43
CA ASP A 298 3.88 7.87 -7.70
C ASP A 298 3.51 8.01 -6.22
N ALA A 299 2.62 7.12 -5.77
CA ALA A 299 2.08 7.09 -4.42
C ALA A 299 2.38 5.74 -3.75
N LYS A 300 2.83 5.78 -2.49
CA LYS A 300 3.13 4.59 -1.68
C LYS A 300 2.39 4.68 -0.36
N GLY A 301 1.60 3.66 -0.04
CA GLY A 301 0.94 3.46 1.27
C GLY A 301 -0.16 4.45 1.65
N ILE A 302 -0.34 5.53 0.89
CA ILE A 302 -1.46 6.49 1.04
C ILE A 302 -2.74 5.96 0.37
N GLU A 303 -3.86 6.59 0.67
CA GLU A 303 -5.21 6.12 0.32
C GLU A 303 -5.51 6.09 -1.17
N THR A 304 -4.68 6.71 -2.03
CA THR A 304 -4.81 6.60 -3.49
C THR A 304 -4.54 5.19 -4.01
N VAL A 305 -3.67 4.41 -3.34
CA VAL A 305 -3.30 3.05 -3.77
C VAL A 305 -3.88 1.94 -2.89
N ARG A 306 -4.50 2.31 -1.76
CA ARG A 306 -5.12 1.34 -0.87
C ARG A 306 -6.51 0.96 -1.36
N ARG A 307 -6.96 -0.24 -0.99
CA ARG A 307 -8.27 -0.81 -1.39
C ARG A 307 -9.25 -0.94 -0.23
N ASP A 308 -8.94 -0.34 0.92
CA ASP A 308 -9.76 -0.38 2.14
C ASP A 308 -10.72 0.82 2.26
N SER A 309 -10.49 1.88 1.49
CA SER A 309 -11.38 3.05 1.36
C SER A 309 -12.27 2.95 0.12
N CYS A 310 -13.28 3.83 0.03
CA CYS A 310 -14.09 3.97 -1.19
C CYS A 310 -13.33 4.76 -2.29
N PRO A 311 -13.65 4.54 -3.58
CA PRO A 311 -12.99 5.20 -4.70
C PRO A 311 -12.98 6.74 -4.65
N ALA A 312 -14.02 7.36 -4.09
CA ALA A 312 -14.12 8.80 -3.92
C ALA A 312 -12.91 9.36 -3.15
N VAL A 313 -12.47 8.68 -2.08
CA VAL A 313 -11.32 9.12 -1.28
C VAL A 313 -10.07 9.15 -2.13
N SER A 314 -9.81 8.07 -2.87
CA SER A 314 -8.62 7.96 -3.73
C SER A 314 -8.63 9.03 -4.84
N LYS A 315 -9.77 9.22 -5.52
CA LYS A 315 -9.93 10.21 -6.60
C LYS A 315 -9.77 11.65 -6.11
N ILE A 316 -10.44 12.01 -5.01
CA ILE A 316 -10.40 13.36 -4.43
C ILE A 316 -8.99 13.67 -3.92
N LEU A 317 -8.37 12.72 -3.21
CA LEU A 317 -7.01 12.88 -2.70
C LEU A 317 -5.99 13.02 -3.83
N GLU A 318 -6.05 12.16 -4.84
CA GLU A 318 -5.16 12.23 -6.00
C GLU A 318 -5.30 13.56 -6.73
N ARG A 319 -6.54 14.01 -7.02
CA ARG A 319 -6.75 15.29 -7.70
C ARG A 319 -6.28 16.48 -6.86
N SER A 320 -6.51 16.46 -5.55
CA SER A 320 -6.04 17.50 -4.64
C SER A 320 -4.52 17.59 -4.59
N LEU A 321 -3.83 16.45 -4.62
CA LEU A 321 -2.37 16.38 -4.67
C LEU A 321 -1.80 16.83 -6.02
N LYS A 322 -2.45 16.46 -7.12
CA LYS A 322 -2.08 16.95 -8.46
C LYS A 322 -2.18 18.46 -8.55
N LEU A 323 -3.29 19.04 -8.07
CA LEU A 323 -3.47 20.49 -7.97
C LEU A 323 -2.37 21.14 -7.11
N LEU A 324 -2.06 20.56 -5.94
CA LEU A 324 -0.96 21.04 -5.09
C LEU A 324 0.39 21.04 -5.82
N PHE A 325 0.69 19.99 -6.57
CA PHE A 325 1.98 19.83 -7.26
C PHE A 325 2.11 20.70 -8.50
N GLU A 326 1.01 20.93 -9.21
CA GLU A 326 0.95 21.70 -10.46
C GLU A 326 0.86 23.21 -10.20
N THR A 327 -0.08 23.65 -9.37
CA THR A 327 -0.39 25.08 -9.21
C THR A 327 0.20 25.68 -7.95
N ARG A 328 0.43 24.86 -6.91
CA ARG A 328 0.79 25.31 -5.55
C ARG A 328 -0.21 26.30 -4.93
N ASP A 329 -1.41 26.40 -5.50
CA ASP A 329 -2.46 27.31 -5.03
C ASP A 329 -3.47 26.56 -4.15
N ILE A 330 -3.45 26.89 -2.86
CA ILE A 330 -4.32 26.31 -1.84
C ILE A 330 -5.79 26.68 -2.09
N SER A 331 -6.07 27.84 -2.69
CA SER A 331 -7.42 28.33 -2.94
C SER A 331 -8.16 27.45 -3.94
N LEU A 332 -7.48 27.02 -5.01
CA LEU A 332 -8.04 26.09 -6.00
C LEU A 332 -8.33 24.72 -5.37
N ILE A 333 -7.47 24.25 -4.47
CA ILE A 333 -7.67 23.00 -3.75
C ILE A 333 -8.88 23.10 -2.82
N LYS A 334 -8.98 24.19 -2.05
CA LYS A 334 -10.12 24.47 -1.16
C LYS A 334 -11.43 24.47 -1.93
N GLN A 335 -11.51 25.23 -3.03
CA GLN A 335 -12.70 25.27 -3.89
C GLN A 335 -13.06 23.88 -4.45
N TYR A 336 -12.06 23.11 -4.87
CA TYR A 336 -12.28 21.75 -5.37
C TYR A 336 -12.86 20.84 -4.27
N VAL A 337 -12.24 20.80 -3.08
CA VAL A 337 -12.69 19.96 -1.96
C VAL A 337 -14.09 20.36 -1.49
N GLN A 338 -14.35 21.66 -1.36
CA GLN A 338 -15.67 22.19 -1.02
C GLN A 338 -16.74 21.77 -2.04
N ARG A 339 -16.45 21.86 -3.35
CA ARG A 339 -17.34 21.40 -4.41
C ARG A 339 -17.64 19.90 -4.32
N GLN A 340 -16.64 19.07 -4.00
CA GLN A 340 -16.87 17.63 -3.82
C GLN A 340 -17.72 17.32 -2.59
N CYS A 341 -17.52 18.05 -1.49
CA CYS A 341 -18.35 17.92 -0.29
C CYS A 341 -19.80 18.32 -0.59
N MET A 342 -20.02 19.44 -1.26
CA MET A 342 -21.35 19.90 -1.67
C MET A 342 -22.05 18.90 -2.61
N LYS A 343 -21.34 18.37 -3.60
CA LYS A 343 -21.88 17.34 -4.51
C LYS A 343 -22.42 16.13 -3.75
N LEU A 344 -21.76 15.73 -2.66
CA LEU A 344 -22.20 14.61 -1.83
C LEU A 344 -23.36 14.99 -0.90
N LEU A 345 -23.34 16.18 -0.29
CA LEU A 345 -24.45 16.70 0.53
C LEU A 345 -25.74 16.86 -0.29
N GLU A 346 -25.63 17.32 -1.52
CA GLU A 346 -26.75 17.48 -2.46
C GLU A 346 -27.28 16.13 -2.99
N GLY A 347 -26.57 15.03 -2.78
CA GLY A 347 -26.94 13.72 -3.33
C GLY A 347 -26.67 13.54 -4.82
N LYS A 348 -25.90 14.44 -5.44
CA LYS A 348 -25.51 14.38 -6.87
C LYS A 348 -24.28 13.50 -7.13
N ALA A 349 -23.76 12.83 -6.10
CA ALA A 349 -22.56 12.01 -6.21
C ALA A 349 -22.91 10.56 -6.59
N SER A 350 -22.13 9.96 -7.49
CA SER A 350 -22.36 8.57 -7.93
C SER A 350 -22.12 7.59 -6.78
N ILE A 351 -23.10 6.72 -6.51
CA ILE A 351 -23.01 5.70 -5.45
C ILE A 351 -21.79 4.79 -5.65
N GLN A 352 -21.40 4.51 -6.90
CA GLN A 352 -20.26 3.65 -7.21
C GLN A 352 -18.95 4.14 -6.57
N ASP A 353 -18.77 5.46 -6.45
CA ASP A 353 -17.59 6.05 -5.84
C ASP A 353 -17.55 5.91 -4.31
N PHE A 354 -18.67 5.52 -3.69
CA PHE A 354 -18.81 5.39 -2.23
C PHE A 354 -18.92 3.93 -1.76
N ILE A 355 -18.76 2.96 -2.67
CA ILE A 355 -18.76 1.54 -2.35
C ILE A 355 -17.42 1.15 -1.70
N PHE A 356 -17.51 0.58 -0.50
CA PHE A 356 -16.39 -0.14 0.13
C PHE A 356 -16.39 -1.59 -0.32
N ALA A 357 -15.23 -2.25 -0.32
CA ALA A 357 -15.10 -3.67 -0.61
C ALA A 357 -14.16 -4.36 0.39
N LYS A 358 -14.73 -5.07 1.37
CA LYS A 358 -13.96 -5.77 2.41
C LYS A 358 -13.99 -7.28 2.24
N GLU A 359 -12.85 -7.90 2.54
CA GLU A 359 -12.67 -9.34 2.43
C GLU A 359 -13.47 -10.09 3.49
N TYR A 360 -14.22 -11.09 3.06
CA TYR A 360 -14.91 -12.04 3.91
C TYR A 360 -13.97 -13.21 4.25
N ARG A 361 -13.75 -13.45 5.54
CA ARG A 361 -12.80 -14.47 6.04
C ARG A 361 -13.46 -15.80 6.36
N GLY A 362 -14.77 -15.92 6.15
CA GLY A 362 -15.58 -17.09 6.55
C GLY A 362 -16.12 -16.95 7.97
N SER A 363 -17.38 -17.36 8.17
CA SER A 363 -18.11 -17.21 9.44
C SER A 363 -17.32 -17.74 10.66
N ALA A 364 -16.68 -18.90 10.53
CA ALA A 364 -15.93 -19.55 11.60
C ALA A 364 -14.60 -18.86 11.97
N SER A 365 -14.06 -18.00 11.09
CA SER A 365 -12.79 -17.31 11.34
C SER A 365 -12.93 -16.08 12.24
N TYR A 366 -14.14 -15.57 12.39
CA TYR A 366 -14.42 -14.36 13.16
C TYR A 366 -14.68 -14.72 14.63
N LYS A 367 -14.13 -13.91 15.54
CA LYS A 367 -14.43 -14.03 16.97
C LYS A 367 -15.93 -13.79 17.22
N PRO A 368 -16.53 -14.43 18.24
CA PRO A 368 -17.88 -14.10 18.68
C PRO A 368 -18.03 -12.60 18.94
N GLY A 369 -19.09 -11.99 18.43
CA GLY A 369 -19.33 -10.54 18.57
C GLY A 369 -18.53 -9.64 17.61
N ALA A 370 -17.77 -10.18 16.65
CA ALA A 370 -17.03 -9.35 15.69
C ALA A 370 -17.97 -8.45 14.85
N CYS A 371 -17.78 -7.14 14.94
CA CYS A 371 -18.52 -6.13 14.17
C CYS A 371 -17.82 -5.81 12.84
N VAL A 372 -17.89 -6.74 11.89
CA VAL A 372 -17.29 -6.57 10.56
C VAL A 372 -18.40 -6.38 9.51
N PRO A 373 -18.39 -5.30 8.69
CA PRO A 373 -19.43 -5.04 7.70
C PRO A 373 -19.70 -6.21 6.75
N ALA A 374 -18.65 -6.88 6.25
CA ALA A 374 -18.78 -8.05 5.41
C ALA A 374 -19.53 -9.19 6.12
N LEU A 375 -19.19 -9.47 7.38
CA LEU A 375 -19.84 -10.51 8.18
C LEU A 375 -21.30 -10.16 8.48
N GLU A 376 -21.58 -8.91 8.83
CA GLU A 376 -22.93 -8.45 9.13
C GLU A 376 -23.85 -8.55 7.91
N LEU A 377 -23.37 -8.14 6.74
CA LEU A 377 -24.11 -8.31 5.50
C LEU A 377 -24.30 -9.78 5.14
N THR A 378 -23.27 -10.61 5.31
CA THR A 378 -23.40 -12.05 5.08
C THR A 378 -24.47 -12.67 5.99
N ARG A 379 -24.50 -12.32 7.29
CA ARG A 379 -25.54 -12.80 8.22
C ARG A 379 -26.94 -12.44 7.74
N LYS A 380 -27.15 -11.21 7.27
CA LYS A 380 -28.43 -10.78 6.69
C LYS A 380 -28.74 -11.52 5.40
N MET A 381 -27.76 -11.72 4.51
CA MET A 381 -27.98 -12.47 3.27
C MET A 381 -28.41 -13.91 3.56
N LEU A 382 -27.78 -14.56 4.54
CA LEU A 382 -28.09 -15.92 4.96
C LEU A 382 -29.50 -16.10 5.55
N THR A 383 -30.10 -15.05 6.11
CA THR A 383 -31.50 -15.13 6.57
C THR A 383 -32.49 -15.19 5.41
N TYR A 384 -32.14 -14.63 4.25
CA TYR A 384 -32.97 -14.69 3.05
C TYR A 384 -32.64 -15.91 2.18
N ASP A 385 -31.36 -16.17 1.95
CA ASP A 385 -30.87 -17.29 1.15
C ASP A 385 -29.57 -17.85 1.72
N ARG A 386 -29.62 -19.11 2.16
CA ARG A 386 -28.44 -19.81 2.69
C ARG A 386 -27.33 -20.03 1.66
N ARG A 387 -27.64 -20.01 0.37
CA ARG A 387 -26.64 -20.17 -0.71
C ARG A 387 -25.91 -18.88 -1.06
N SER A 388 -26.37 -17.75 -0.51
CA SER A 388 -25.76 -16.44 -0.73
C SER A 388 -24.52 -16.17 0.14
N GLU A 389 -23.97 -17.18 0.84
CA GLU A 389 -22.72 -17.00 1.59
C GLU A 389 -21.55 -16.67 0.65
N PRO A 390 -20.83 -15.54 0.84
CA PRO A 390 -19.64 -15.24 0.07
C PRO A 390 -18.52 -16.27 0.33
N ARG A 391 -17.66 -16.48 -0.66
CA ARG A 391 -16.51 -17.38 -0.49
C ARG A 391 -15.45 -16.73 0.41
N VAL A 392 -14.64 -17.55 1.08
CA VAL A 392 -13.48 -17.05 1.84
C VAL A 392 -12.52 -16.34 0.88
N GLY A 393 -12.15 -15.11 1.21
CA GLY A 393 -11.34 -14.22 0.37
C GLY A 393 -12.17 -13.34 -0.57
N GLU A 394 -13.47 -13.56 -0.69
CA GLU A 394 -14.36 -12.74 -1.52
C GLU A 394 -14.53 -11.34 -0.92
N ARG A 395 -14.60 -10.32 -1.78
CA ARG A 395 -14.75 -8.92 -1.38
C ARG A 395 -16.22 -8.54 -1.40
N VAL A 396 -16.83 -8.35 -0.23
CA VAL A 396 -18.23 -7.98 -0.07
C VAL A 396 -18.39 -6.46 -0.23
N PRO A 397 -19.14 -5.98 -1.24
CA PRO A 397 -19.36 -4.56 -1.46
C PRO A 397 -20.43 -4.00 -0.52
N TYR A 398 -20.21 -2.80 0.03
CA TYR A 398 -21.17 -2.15 0.92
C TYR A 398 -21.09 -0.64 0.93
N VAL A 399 -22.17 0.01 1.35
CA VAL A 399 -22.27 1.45 1.56
C VAL A 399 -22.82 1.75 2.96
N ILE A 400 -22.63 2.98 3.43
CA ILE A 400 -23.11 3.44 4.73
C ILE A 400 -24.19 4.50 4.52
N ILE A 401 -25.38 4.22 5.04
CA ILE A 401 -26.55 5.11 4.91
C ILE A 401 -26.75 5.97 6.15
N TYR A 402 -27.57 7.01 6.03
CA TYR A 402 -28.04 7.75 7.19
C TYR A 402 -28.88 6.87 8.11
N GLY A 403 -28.84 7.19 9.40
CA GLY A 403 -29.70 6.58 10.41
C GLY A 403 -29.97 7.58 11.52
N THR A 404 -30.79 7.17 12.48
CA THR A 404 -31.09 8.00 13.65
C THR A 404 -29.82 8.25 14.48
N PRO A 405 -29.70 9.43 15.12
CA PRO A 405 -28.58 9.72 16.00
C PRO A 405 -28.40 8.64 17.07
N GLY A 406 -27.15 8.24 17.33
CA GLY A 406 -26.83 7.20 18.32
C GLY A 406 -26.84 5.76 17.80
N VAL A 407 -27.33 5.50 16.59
CA VAL A 407 -27.29 4.15 16.00
C VAL A 407 -25.85 3.74 15.66
N PRO A 408 -25.41 2.53 16.06
CA PRO A 408 -24.09 2.03 15.70
C PRO A 408 -23.90 1.94 14.18
N LEU A 409 -22.73 2.38 13.69
CA LEU A 409 -22.40 2.41 12.26
C LEU A 409 -22.62 1.07 11.55
N ILE A 410 -22.37 -0.04 12.25
CA ILE A 410 -22.53 -1.40 11.72
C ILE A 410 -23.98 -1.70 11.29
N GLN A 411 -24.97 -1.11 11.96
CA GLN A 411 -26.38 -1.26 11.62
C GLN A 411 -26.78 -0.43 10.39
N LEU A 412 -25.99 0.60 10.05
CA LEU A 412 -26.18 1.48 8.90
C LEU A 412 -25.51 0.96 7.62
N VAL A 413 -24.89 -0.23 7.68
CA VAL A 413 -24.30 -0.88 6.52
C VAL A 413 -25.40 -1.49 5.66
N ARG A 414 -25.37 -1.20 4.35
CA ARG A 414 -26.30 -1.74 3.34
C ARG A 414 -25.54 -2.21 2.11
N ARG A 415 -26.15 -3.13 1.35
CA ARG A 415 -25.65 -3.49 0.02
C ARG A 415 -25.98 -2.36 -0.95
N PRO A 416 -25.13 -2.10 -1.97
CA PRO A 416 -25.42 -1.07 -2.97
C PRO A 416 -26.78 -1.27 -3.66
N VAL A 417 -27.16 -2.52 -3.94
CA VAL A 417 -28.45 -2.87 -4.58
C VAL A 417 -29.65 -2.48 -3.71
N GLU A 418 -29.56 -2.64 -2.39
CA GLU A 418 -30.64 -2.26 -1.46
C GLU A 418 -30.88 -0.74 -1.50
N VAL A 419 -29.82 0.05 -1.60
CA VAL A 419 -29.91 1.51 -1.70
C VAL A 419 -30.43 1.96 -3.05
N LEU A 420 -30.19 1.21 -4.13
CA LEU A 420 -30.74 1.51 -5.46
C LEU A 420 -32.24 1.16 -5.55
N GLN A 421 -32.69 0.16 -4.80
CA GLN A 421 -34.09 -0.29 -4.80
C GLN A 421 -34.98 0.55 -3.88
N ASP A 422 -34.43 1.12 -2.81
CA ASP A 422 -35.18 1.90 -1.83
C ASP A 422 -34.81 3.40 -1.88
N PRO A 423 -35.70 4.27 -2.40
CA PRO A 423 -35.43 5.70 -2.52
C PRO A 423 -35.37 6.43 -1.17
N THR A 424 -35.81 5.79 -0.07
CA THR A 424 -35.70 6.37 1.28
C THR A 424 -34.29 6.27 1.84
N LEU A 425 -33.47 5.36 1.30
CA LEU A 425 -32.10 5.15 1.76
C LEU A 425 -31.15 6.12 1.06
N ARG A 426 -30.42 6.91 1.85
CA ARG A 426 -29.44 7.88 1.34
C ARG A 426 -28.08 7.64 1.97
N LEU A 427 -27.03 7.85 1.18
CA LEU A 427 -25.65 7.79 1.67
C LEU A 427 -25.43 8.79 2.81
N ASN A 428 -24.76 8.36 3.87
CA ASN A 428 -24.41 9.22 4.99
C ASN A 428 -23.29 10.20 4.61
N ALA A 429 -23.64 11.31 3.96
CA ALA A 429 -22.68 12.30 3.49
C ALA A 429 -21.76 12.78 4.62
N THR A 430 -22.32 13.07 5.81
CA THR A 430 -21.54 13.49 6.98
C THR A 430 -20.48 12.47 7.36
N TYR A 431 -20.81 11.18 7.41
CA TYR A 431 -19.84 10.11 7.68
C TYR A 431 -18.75 10.06 6.61
N TYR A 432 -19.11 10.05 5.33
CA TYR A 432 -18.13 9.95 4.24
C TYR A 432 -17.21 11.18 4.21
N ILE A 433 -17.73 12.38 4.40
CA ILE A 433 -16.91 13.61 4.43
C ILE A 433 -15.97 13.57 5.64
N THR A 434 -16.52 13.47 6.85
CA THR A 434 -15.75 13.65 8.09
C THR A 434 -14.86 12.47 8.44
N LYS A 435 -15.25 11.24 8.10
CA LYS A 435 -14.52 10.02 8.48
C LYS A 435 -13.73 9.39 7.34
N GLN A 436 -14.01 9.72 6.08
CA GLN A 436 -13.35 9.07 4.93
C GLN A 436 -12.56 10.06 4.07
N ILE A 437 -13.17 11.16 3.62
CA ILE A 437 -12.56 12.09 2.65
C ILE A 437 -11.60 13.07 3.32
N LEU A 438 -12.02 13.75 4.39
CA LEU A 438 -11.22 14.77 5.05
C LEU A 438 -9.99 14.23 5.80
N PRO A 439 -10.03 13.08 6.52
CA PRO A 439 -8.86 12.65 7.29
C PRO A 439 -7.59 12.37 6.47
N PRO A 440 -7.66 11.75 5.27
CA PRO A 440 -6.50 11.64 4.38
C PRO A 440 -5.97 12.99 3.89
N LEU A 441 -6.85 13.92 3.53
CA LEU A 441 -6.48 15.28 3.12
C LEU A 441 -5.80 16.02 4.29
N ALA A 442 -6.42 15.99 5.47
CA ALA A 442 -5.93 16.63 6.68
C ALA A 442 -4.52 16.16 7.05
N ARG A 443 -4.22 14.86 6.98
CA ARG A 443 -2.86 14.36 7.28
C ARG A 443 -1.78 14.83 6.30
N ILE A 444 -2.13 15.34 5.12
CA ILE A 444 -1.18 15.89 4.17
C ILE A 444 -1.10 17.40 4.31
N PHE A 445 -2.26 18.07 4.29
CA PHE A 445 -2.33 19.53 4.35
C PHE A 445 -1.95 20.09 5.73
N SER A 446 -2.05 19.31 6.80
CA SER A 446 -1.52 19.69 8.11
C SER A 446 0.01 19.86 8.11
N LEU A 447 0.74 19.16 7.22
CA LEU A 447 2.19 19.33 7.06
C LEU A 447 2.56 20.70 6.49
N ILE A 448 1.58 21.39 5.88
CA ILE A 448 1.69 22.74 5.33
C ILE A 448 0.96 23.76 6.23
N GLY A 449 0.46 23.33 7.41
CA GLY A 449 -0.22 24.19 8.37
C GLY A 449 -1.68 24.51 8.03
N ILE A 450 -2.34 23.69 7.20
CA ILE A 450 -3.71 23.95 6.75
C ILE A 450 -4.70 22.97 7.40
N ASP A 451 -5.77 23.50 7.99
CA ASP A 451 -6.88 22.70 8.51
C ASP A 451 -8.02 22.56 7.47
N VAL A 452 -8.12 21.35 6.92
CA VAL A 452 -9.12 20.98 5.91
C VAL A 452 -10.53 20.83 6.52
N PHE A 453 -10.66 20.59 7.82
CA PHE A 453 -11.98 20.49 8.45
C PHE A 453 -12.69 21.84 8.50
N ASN A 454 -11.95 22.93 8.67
CA ASN A 454 -12.49 24.29 8.59
C ASN A 454 -13.14 24.57 7.23
N TRP A 455 -12.57 24.06 6.13
CA TRP A 455 -13.18 24.23 4.80
C TRP A 455 -14.58 23.60 4.70
N TYR A 456 -14.83 22.52 5.45
CA TYR A 456 -16.14 21.90 5.53
C TYR A 456 -17.08 22.67 6.46
N HIS A 457 -16.58 23.23 7.56
CA HIS A 457 -17.38 24.05 8.48
C HIS A 457 -17.85 25.38 7.88
N GLU A 458 -17.10 25.94 6.94
CA GLU A 458 -17.49 27.12 6.17
C GLU A 458 -18.64 26.87 5.17
N LEU A 459 -18.94 25.61 4.83
CA LEU A 459 -20.03 25.31 3.90
C LEU A 459 -21.40 25.57 4.55
N PRO A 460 -22.38 26.07 3.78
CA PRO A 460 -23.74 26.22 4.28
C PRO A 460 -24.29 24.87 4.73
N ARG A 461 -24.86 24.81 5.93
CA ARG A 461 -25.49 23.60 6.46
C ARG A 461 -26.83 23.37 5.75
N ILE A 462 -26.78 22.71 4.60
CA ILE A 462 -27.98 22.34 3.85
C ILE A 462 -28.66 21.16 4.59
N GLN A 463 -29.74 21.45 5.33
CA GLN A 463 -30.65 20.42 5.83
C GLN A 463 -31.77 20.20 4.81
N LYS A 464 -31.58 19.27 3.86
CA LYS A 464 -32.69 18.82 3.00
C LYS A 464 -33.56 17.83 3.78
N ALA A 465 -34.71 18.30 4.28
CA ALA A 465 -35.78 17.43 4.73
C ALA A 465 -36.38 16.72 3.50
N THR A 466 -36.30 15.39 3.43
CA THR A 466 -36.91 14.63 2.34
C THR A 466 -38.37 14.30 2.65
N SER A 467 -39.27 14.76 1.79
CA SER A 467 -40.65 14.32 1.71
C SER A 467 -40.73 12.95 1.02
N SER A 468 -41.32 11.97 1.69
CA SER A 468 -41.83 10.77 1.05
C SER A 468 -43.14 11.11 0.32
N SER A 469 -43.10 11.48 -0.95
CA SER A 469 -44.30 11.57 -1.78
C SER A 469 -44.70 10.16 -2.25
N ARG A 470 -45.24 9.35 -1.35
CA ARG A 470 -46.18 8.30 -1.75
C ARG A 470 -47.58 8.85 -1.52
N SER A 471 -48.25 9.17 -2.61
CA SER A 471 -49.70 9.27 -2.64
C SER A 471 -50.27 7.86 -2.43
N GLU A 472 -50.40 7.42 -1.18
CA GLU A 472 -51.33 6.34 -0.88
C GLU A 472 -52.75 6.89 -0.94
N PRO A 473 -53.70 6.22 -1.62
CA PRO A 473 -55.10 6.59 -1.55
C PRO A 473 -55.61 6.29 -0.13
N GLU A 474 -56.02 7.36 0.56
CA GLU A 474 -56.85 7.36 1.77
C GLU A 474 -56.59 6.24 2.80
N GLY A 475 -55.51 6.39 3.58
CA GLY A 475 -55.27 5.55 4.76
C GLY A 475 -54.23 6.16 5.70
N ARG A 476 -54.66 6.52 6.92
CA ARG A 476 -53.90 7.04 8.09
C ARG A 476 -52.41 7.43 7.86
N LYS A 477 -52.16 8.74 7.85
CA LYS A 477 -50.83 9.38 7.87
C LYS A 477 -50.00 8.93 9.09
N GLY A 478 -48.86 8.27 8.87
CA GLY A 478 -48.08 7.60 9.90
C GLY A 478 -46.73 8.25 10.26
N THR A 479 -46.27 9.28 9.52
CA THR A 479 -44.97 9.92 9.79
C THR A 479 -45.08 11.45 9.84
N ILE A 480 -44.36 12.08 10.78
CA ILE A 480 -44.35 13.55 11.01
C ILE A 480 -44.01 14.33 9.72
N SER A 481 -43.18 13.76 8.84
CA SER A 481 -42.82 14.32 7.53
C SER A 481 -43.99 14.52 6.57
N GLN A 482 -45.12 13.83 6.77
CA GLN A 482 -46.33 13.97 5.96
C GLN A 482 -47.18 15.20 6.36
N TYR A 483 -46.82 15.89 7.45
CA TYR A 483 -47.50 17.08 7.97
C TYR A 483 -46.78 18.40 7.66
N PHE A 484 -45.57 18.36 7.10
CA PHE A 484 -44.81 19.56 6.70
C PHE A 484 -44.90 19.79 5.19
N THR A 485 -45.23 21.01 4.75
CA THR A 485 -45.12 21.40 3.34
C THR A 485 -43.67 21.78 3.05
N THR A 486 -42.95 20.92 2.34
CA THR A 486 -41.51 21.04 2.05
C THR A 486 -41.21 21.01 0.56
N LEU A 487 -42.08 21.57 -0.28
CA LEU A 487 -41.76 21.71 -1.71
C LEU A 487 -40.87 22.95 -1.86
N HIS A 488 -39.70 22.78 -2.46
CA HIS A 488 -38.84 23.88 -2.86
C HIS A 488 -39.16 24.26 -4.30
N CYS A 489 -39.15 25.56 -4.60
CA CYS A 489 -39.33 26.05 -5.95
C CYS A 489 -38.12 25.61 -6.79
N PRO A 490 -38.30 24.90 -7.92
CA PRO A 490 -37.18 24.39 -8.71
C PRO A 490 -36.29 25.49 -9.32
N VAL A 491 -36.76 26.74 -9.36
CA VAL A 491 -36.02 27.87 -9.95
C VAL A 491 -35.20 28.65 -8.92
N CYS A 492 -35.74 28.89 -7.72
CA CYS A 492 -35.08 29.72 -6.69
C CYS A 492 -34.82 29.00 -5.36
N ASP A 493 -35.23 27.73 -5.23
CA ASP A 493 -35.13 26.89 -4.02
C ASP A 493 -35.92 27.41 -2.80
N ASP A 494 -36.78 28.42 -2.96
CA ASP A 494 -37.66 28.92 -1.89
C ASP A 494 -38.78 27.92 -1.54
N LEU A 495 -39.16 27.85 -0.27
CA LEU A 495 -40.28 27.02 0.19
C LEU A 495 -41.61 27.49 -0.45
N THR A 496 -42.36 26.55 -1.00
CA THR A 496 -43.65 26.78 -1.64
C THR A 496 -44.61 25.62 -1.35
N GLN A 497 -45.91 25.89 -1.43
CA GLN A 497 -46.95 24.86 -1.36
C GLN A 497 -47.48 24.48 -2.76
N HIS A 498 -47.11 25.23 -3.80
CA HIS A 498 -47.71 25.14 -5.12
C HIS A 498 -46.69 24.83 -6.24
N GLY A 499 -45.60 24.13 -5.90
CA GLY A 499 -44.53 23.70 -6.80
C GLY A 499 -43.57 24.83 -7.22
N ILE A 500 -44.10 25.99 -7.60
CA ILE A 500 -43.33 27.22 -7.92
C ILE A 500 -43.71 28.29 -6.90
N CYS A 501 -42.75 29.07 -6.38
CA CYS A 501 -43.04 30.14 -5.43
C CYS A 501 -43.78 31.31 -6.11
N SER A 502 -44.44 32.16 -5.33
CA SER A 502 -45.17 33.34 -5.83
C SER A 502 -44.26 34.30 -6.62
N ASN A 503 -43.00 34.45 -6.19
CA ASN A 503 -42.03 35.31 -6.87
C ASN A 503 -41.70 34.79 -8.28
N CYS A 504 -41.39 33.50 -8.42
CA CYS A 504 -41.12 32.89 -9.73
C CYS A 504 -42.36 32.86 -10.62
N ARG A 505 -43.56 32.74 -10.05
CA ARG A 505 -44.82 32.85 -10.82
C ARG A 505 -45.04 34.23 -11.44
N SER A 506 -44.47 35.28 -10.87
CA SER A 506 -44.55 36.63 -11.45
C SER A 506 -43.75 36.78 -12.76
N GLN A 507 -42.81 35.84 -13.04
CA GLN A 507 -41.96 35.85 -14.24
C GLN A 507 -42.04 34.50 -15.00
N PRO A 508 -43.21 34.17 -15.59
CA PRO A 508 -43.44 32.84 -16.16
C PRO A 508 -42.52 32.52 -17.35
N GLN A 509 -42.16 33.51 -18.17
CA GLN A 509 -41.25 33.31 -19.29
C GLN A 509 -39.83 32.92 -18.85
N HIS A 510 -39.32 33.56 -17.79
CA HIS A 510 -38.00 33.27 -17.25
C HIS A 510 -37.94 31.86 -16.63
N VAL A 511 -38.96 31.50 -15.85
CA VAL A 511 -39.12 30.16 -15.29
C VAL A 511 -39.20 29.09 -16.37
N ALA A 512 -39.97 29.33 -17.43
CA ALA A 512 -40.11 28.37 -18.53
C ALA A 512 -38.77 28.12 -19.23
N VAL A 513 -37.94 29.15 -19.43
CA VAL A 513 -36.60 28.99 -20.04
C VAL A 513 -35.68 28.17 -19.15
N ILE A 514 -35.61 28.47 -17.84
CA ILE A 514 -34.76 27.76 -16.89
C ILE A 514 -35.15 26.28 -16.81
N LEU A 515 -36.44 25.99 -16.60
CA LEU A 515 -36.91 24.61 -16.48
C LEU A 515 -36.73 23.83 -17.79
N ASN A 516 -37.00 24.43 -18.95
CA ASN A 516 -36.75 23.77 -20.23
C ASN A 516 -35.26 23.50 -20.47
N GLN A 517 -34.37 24.38 -20.01
CA GLN A 517 -32.93 24.13 -20.09
C GLN A 517 -32.51 22.96 -19.20
N GLU A 518 -32.97 22.91 -17.95
CA GLU A 518 -32.68 21.79 -17.04
C GLU A 518 -33.24 20.47 -17.57
N ILE A 519 -34.46 20.46 -18.10
CA ILE A 519 -35.06 19.29 -18.73
C ILE A 519 -34.21 18.82 -19.91
N ARG A 520 -33.83 19.71 -20.84
CA ARG A 520 -32.98 19.36 -22.00
C ARG A 520 -31.62 18.81 -21.56
N GLU A 521 -31.03 19.36 -20.51
CA GLU A 521 -29.76 18.85 -19.97
C GLU A 521 -29.91 17.44 -19.40
N LEU A 522 -31.00 17.17 -18.68
CA LEU A 522 -31.33 15.84 -18.14
C LEU A 522 -31.65 14.83 -19.26
N GLU A 523 -32.45 15.22 -20.26
CA GLU A 523 -32.76 14.41 -21.43
C GLU A 523 -31.48 14.05 -22.19
N ARG A 524 -30.60 15.02 -22.44
CA ARG A 524 -29.31 14.77 -23.10
C ARG A 524 -28.44 13.81 -22.29
N GLN A 525 -28.41 13.95 -20.96
CA GLN A 525 -27.68 13.02 -20.10
C GLN A 525 -28.28 11.61 -20.15
N GLN A 526 -29.61 11.49 -20.14
CA GLN A 526 -30.30 10.21 -20.26
C GLN A 526 -30.01 9.54 -21.60
N GLU A 527 -30.11 10.27 -22.72
CA GLU A 527 -29.77 9.76 -24.06
C GLU A 527 -28.32 9.27 -24.14
N GLN A 528 -27.38 9.98 -23.51
CA GLN A 528 -25.97 9.57 -23.45
C GLN A 528 -25.75 8.32 -22.60
N LEU A 529 -26.58 8.07 -21.58
CA LEU A 529 -26.47 6.90 -20.71
C LEU A 529 -27.17 5.65 -21.28
N VAL A 530 -28.16 5.84 -22.16
CA VAL A 530 -28.90 4.75 -22.83
C VAL A 530 -28.17 4.25 -24.08
N LYS A 531 -27.33 5.08 -24.70
CA LYS A 531 -26.36 4.67 -25.74
C LYS A 531 -25.19 3.91 -25.13
#